data_AF-A0A7X3UC17-F1
#
_entry.id   AF-A0A7X3UC17-F1
#
_cell.length_a   1.000
_cell.length_b   1.000
_cell.length_c   1.000
_cell.angle_alpha   90.00
_cell.angle_beta   90.00
_cell.angle_gamma   90.00
#
_symmetry.space_group_name_H-M   'P 1'
#
loop_
_entity.id
_entity.type
_entity.pdbx_description
1 polymer ?
#
loop_
_entity_poly.entity_id
_entity_poly.type
_entity_poly.pdbx_seq_one_letter_code
_entity_poly.pdbx_strand_id
1 'polypeptide(L)'
;MTEALAFWGVAIGLGVLALPLAFRLFPRFPDAGAGLSFTLGLTLVAAGYFLLRVVGLPAGQIGFIVAIVLFGVAAAVLAVLGRRRFLPTLTRSLPGLAVAVALFSALFFGYAAFRAYTPDIAHTEQPMDFLYLNAMLASPDYPPHDPWFAGEAASYYYGGYLQAAVLTGASDVWPATGYNLSLAAVFAAAGTAAFSLGAALARWLFGRRARRWVALAGVGAVLLLLFGGPLASVFELASSHEADNQGVYEAFGVEGLVRCGPDADATCTGRRLDPADTWYPDDFWPWWRMSRMAYWDSASGQVTTITEVPAFSFILGDLHPHVMAIPGVLLALALCAALWRGRGALSWRGHLRRPWLLLVVAFVYGSLAFVNAWDVVV
;
A
#
# COMPACT_ATOMS: atom_id res chain seq x y z
N MET A 1 -10.24 -10.62 17.66
CA MET A 1 -11.40 -10.47 16.74
C MET A 1 -12.08 -9.10 16.90
N THR A 2 -12.44 -8.68 18.11
CA THR A 2 -13.00 -7.34 18.40
C THR A 2 -12.10 -6.20 17.92
N GLU A 3 -10.80 -6.27 18.23
CA GLU A 3 -9.79 -5.29 17.80
C GLU A 3 -9.72 -5.18 16.27
N ALA A 4 -9.70 -6.31 15.56
CA ALA A 4 -9.70 -6.35 14.10
C ALA A 4 -10.96 -5.73 13.50
N LEU A 5 -12.13 -5.95 14.11
CA LEU A 5 -13.39 -5.34 13.67
C LEU A 5 -13.42 -3.82 13.93
N ALA A 6 -12.92 -3.37 15.07
CA ALA A 6 -12.83 -1.94 15.40
C ALA A 6 -11.90 -1.21 14.41
N PHE A 7 -10.70 -1.76 14.19
CA PHE A 7 -9.72 -1.23 13.25
C PHE A 7 -10.27 -1.20 11.82
N TRP A 8 -10.86 -2.30 11.35
CA TRP A 8 -11.53 -2.38 10.06
C TRP A 8 -12.67 -1.36 9.94
N GLY A 9 -13.48 -1.20 10.98
CA GLY A 9 -14.58 -0.23 11.01
C GLY A 9 -14.09 1.21 10.84
N VAL A 10 -12.99 1.58 11.50
CA VAL A 10 -12.33 2.88 11.31
C VAL A 10 -11.85 3.03 9.85
N ALA A 11 -11.16 2.04 9.30
CA ALA A 11 -10.67 2.08 7.91
C ALA A 11 -11.80 2.24 6.89
N ILE A 12 -12.90 1.49 7.04
CA ILE A 12 -14.11 1.64 6.21
C ILE A 12 -14.73 3.03 6.40
N GLY A 13 -14.82 3.51 7.64
CA GLY A 13 -15.33 4.83 7.98
C GLY A 13 -14.57 5.94 7.25
N LEU A 14 -13.23 5.91 7.29
CA LEU A 14 -12.38 6.85 6.54
C LEU A 14 -12.66 6.79 5.03
N GLY A 15 -12.82 5.57 4.49
CA GLY A 15 -13.18 5.36 3.10
C GLY A 15 -14.53 5.97 2.72
N VAL A 16 -15.54 5.85 3.59
CA VAL A 16 -16.88 6.44 3.38
C VAL A 16 -16.82 7.97 3.46
N LEU A 17 -16.10 8.52 4.45
CA LEU A 17 -15.91 9.96 4.60
C LEU A 17 -15.22 10.59 3.39
N ALA A 18 -14.36 9.85 2.68
CA ALA A 18 -13.69 10.34 1.48
C ALA A 18 -14.56 10.32 0.21
N LEU A 19 -15.71 9.64 0.20
CA LEU A 19 -16.56 9.49 -1.02
C LEU A 19 -16.99 10.82 -1.65
N PRO A 20 -17.41 11.86 -0.90
CA PRO A 20 -17.81 13.14 -1.50
C PRO A 20 -16.68 13.77 -2.33
N LEU A 21 -15.44 13.61 -1.91
CA LEU A 21 -14.26 14.08 -2.63
C LEU A 21 -13.88 13.11 -3.76
N ALA A 22 -13.84 11.80 -3.50
CA ALA A 22 -13.56 10.78 -4.50
C ALA A 22 -14.48 10.90 -5.72
N PHE A 23 -15.78 11.10 -5.52
CA PHE A 23 -16.76 11.30 -6.60
C PHE A 23 -16.50 12.52 -7.46
N ARG A 24 -15.85 13.56 -6.90
CA ARG A 24 -15.44 14.77 -7.65
C ARG A 24 -14.12 14.57 -8.39
N LEU A 25 -13.19 13.80 -7.83
CA LEU A 25 -11.89 13.50 -8.41
C LEU A 25 -11.98 12.47 -9.54
N PHE A 26 -12.79 11.43 -9.35
CA PHE A 26 -12.89 10.26 -10.23
C PHE A 26 -14.26 10.10 -10.90
N PRO A 27 -14.93 11.15 -11.40
CA PRO A 27 -16.30 11.03 -11.93
C PRO A 27 -16.40 10.10 -13.14
N ARG A 28 -15.28 9.84 -13.83
CA ARG A 28 -15.17 8.99 -15.03
C ARG A 28 -14.78 7.55 -14.73
N PHE A 29 -14.45 7.22 -13.48
CA PHE A 29 -14.19 5.85 -13.07
C PHE A 29 -15.51 5.08 -12.98
N PRO A 30 -15.51 3.76 -13.28
CA PRO A 30 -16.73 2.94 -13.21
C PRO A 30 -17.40 2.94 -11.83
N ASP A 31 -16.58 2.97 -10.77
CA ASP A 31 -16.96 2.98 -9.36
C ASP A 31 -16.97 4.40 -8.76
N ALA A 32 -16.77 5.44 -9.57
CA ALA A 32 -16.60 6.82 -9.15
C ALA A 32 -15.44 7.05 -8.14
N GLY A 33 -14.46 6.16 -8.08
CA GLY A 33 -13.33 6.23 -7.14
C GLY A 33 -13.59 5.57 -5.78
N ALA A 34 -14.62 4.74 -5.65
CA ALA A 34 -14.90 4.02 -4.40
C ALA A 34 -13.74 3.12 -3.95
N GLY A 35 -13.06 2.41 -4.86
CA GLY A 35 -11.91 1.57 -4.49
C GLY A 35 -10.66 2.36 -4.06
N LEU A 36 -10.62 3.66 -4.35
CA LEU A 36 -9.55 4.58 -3.97
C LEU A 36 -9.88 5.38 -2.71
N SER A 37 -11.13 5.32 -2.24
CA SER A 37 -11.58 6.22 -1.17
C SER A 37 -10.99 5.85 0.19
N PHE A 38 -10.67 4.57 0.43
CA PHE A 38 -9.98 4.11 1.65
C PHE A 38 -8.61 4.79 1.79
N THR A 39 -7.77 4.70 0.76
CA THR A 39 -6.48 5.39 0.71
C THR A 39 -6.64 6.90 0.82
N LEU A 40 -7.53 7.49 0.00
CA LEU A 40 -7.74 8.93 -0.01
C LEU A 40 -8.16 9.46 1.36
N GLY A 41 -9.08 8.78 2.04
CA GLY A 41 -9.52 9.16 3.39
C GLY A 41 -8.41 9.07 4.41
N LEU A 42 -7.66 7.96 4.40
CA LEU A 42 -6.53 7.76 5.31
C LEU A 42 -5.44 8.81 5.11
N THR A 43 -5.05 9.08 3.85
CA THR A 43 -4.06 10.10 3.51
C THR A 43 -4.50 11.49 3.97
N LEU A 44 -5.74 11.88 3.68
CA LEU A 44 -6.27 13.20 4.05
C LEU A 44 -6.38 13.39 5.56
N VAL A 45 -6.86 12.38 6.28
CA VAL A 45 -6.97 12.45 7.74
C VAL A 45 -5.59 12.43 8.39
N ALA A 46 -4.66 11.58 7.96
CA ALA A 46 -3.33 11.49 8.56
C ALA A 46 -2.51 12.78 8.37
N ALA A 47 -2.45 13.31 7.15
CA ALA A 47 -1.75 14.57 6.94
C ALA A 47 -2.52 15.78 7.51
N GLY A 48 -3.85 15.73 7.58
CA GLY A 48 -4.63 16.73 8.32
C GLY A 48 -4.33 16.70 9.82
N TYR A 49 -4.25 15.51 10.41
CA TYR A 49 -3.85 15.30 11.79
C TYR A 49 -2.42 15.80 12.05
N PHE A 50 -1.46 15.52 11.15
CA PHE A 50 -0.10 16.07 11.23
C PHE A 50 -0.13 17.61 11.34
N LEU A 51 -0.83 18.28 10.43
CA LEU A 51 -0.93 19.74 10.43
C LEU A 51 -1.60 20.27 11.70
N LEU A 52 -2.64 19.58 12.20
CA LEU A 52 -3.30 19.94 13.46
C LEU A 52 -2.37 19.76 14.66
N ARG A 53 -1.56 18.69 14.71
CA ARG A 53 -0.57 18.46 15.77
C ARG A 53 0.52 19.54 15.77
N VAL A 54 0.99 19.97 14.60
CA VAL A 54 1.97 21.07 14.46
C VAL A 54 1.44 22.39 15.03
N VAL A 55 0.12 22.63 14.97
CA VAL A 55 -0.51 23.84 15.55
C VAL A 55 -1.05 23.65 16.97
N GLY A 56 -0.75 22.52 17.62
CA GLY A 56 -1.05 22.30 19.05
C GLY A 56 -2.28 21.42 19.36
N LEU A 57 -2.77 20.62 18.41
CA LEU A 57 -3.73 19.56 18.75
C LEU A 57 -3.08 18.55 19.73
N PRO A 58 -3.76 18.14 20.81
CA PRO A 58 -3.20 17.21 21.78
C PRO A 58 -2.95 15.81 21.18
N ALA A 59 -1.98 15.11 21.75
CA ALA A 59 -1.67 13.73 21.42
C ALA A 59 -2.74 12.73 21.88
N GLY A 60 -2.66 11.51 21.35
CA GLY A 60 -3.50 10.38 21.74
C GLY A 60 -4.84 10.31 21.01
N GLN A 61 -5.69 9.39 21.50
CA GLN A 61 -6.95 8.99 20.86
C GLN A 61 -7.88 10.17 20.52
N ILE A 62 -8.01 11.13 21.43
CA ILE A 62 -8.87 12.31 21.24
C ILE A 62 -8.41 13.11 20.01
N GLY A 63 -7.11 13.30 19.84
CA GLY A 63 -6.55 14.01 18.68
C GLY A 63 -6.91 13.32 17.37
N PHE A 64 -6.76 11.98 17.30
CA PHE A 64 -7.15 11.21 16.12
C PHE A 64 -8.65 11.35 15.81
N ILE A 65 -9.52 11.23 16.82
CA ILE A 65 -10.97 11.38 16.66
C ILE A 65 -11.33 12.78 16.19
N VAL A 66 -10.73 13.82 16.77
CA VAL A 66 -10.96 15.22 16.35
C VAL A 66 -10.60 15.42 14.88
N ALA A 67 -9.46 14.91 14.43
CA ALA A 67 -9.07 14.99 13.01
C ALA A 67 -10.08 14.28 12.09
N ILE A 68 -10.55 13.09 12.48
CA ILE A 68 -11.59 12.34 11.74
C ILE A 68 -12.90 13.12 11.69
N VAL A 69 -13.34 13.70 12.81
CA VAL A 69 -14.58 14.47 12.90
C VAL A 69 -14.49 15.74 12.05
N LEU A 70 -13.39 16.49 12.11
CA LEU A 70 -13.18 17.68 11.29
C LEU A 70 -13.19 17.33 9.80
N PHE A 71 -12.54 16.24 9.41
CA PHE A 71 -12.60 15.74 8.05
C PHE A 71 -14.03 15.32 7.64
N GLY A 72 -14.75 14.64 8.54
CA GLY A 72 -16.15 14.25 8.32
C GLY A 72 -17.09 15.43 8.14
N VAL A 73 -16.91 16.51 8.92
CA VAL A 73 -17.65 17.77 8.76
C VAL A 73 -17.34 18.39 7.40
N ALA A 74 -16.07 18.47 7.01
CA ALA A 74 -15.67 18.99 5.70
C ALA A 74 -16.27 18.16 4.55
N ALA A 75 -16.25 16.83 4.66
CA ALA A 75 -16.85 15.90 3.71
C ALA A 75 -18.38 16.06 3.62
N ALA A 76 -19.06 16.23 4.76
CA ALA A 76 -20.50 16.47 4.81
C ALA A 76 -20.88 17.80 4.15
N VAL A 77 -20.14 18.88 4.44
CA VAL A 77 -20.30 20.18 3.77
C VAL A 77 -20.11 20.03 2.27
N LEU A 78 -19.07 19.30 1.83
CA LEU A 78 -18.80 19.03 0.42
C LEU A 78 -19.95 18.26 -0.25
N ALA A 79 -20.54 17.29 0.43
CA ALA A 79 -21.68 16.53 -0.05
C ALA A 79 -22.95 17.39 -0.14
N VAL A 80 -23.24 18.22 0.87
CA VAL A 80 -24.42 19.09 0.92
C VAL A 80 -24.36 20.18 -0.15
N LEU A 81 -23.23 20.90 -0.26
CA LEU A 81 -23.02 21.90 -1.31
C LEU A 81 -23.07 21.27 -2.72
N GLY A 82 -22.71 20.00 -2.84
CA GLY A 82 -22.72 19.22 -4.08
C GLY A 82 -23.93 18.32 -4.29
N ARG A 83 -25.00 18.41 -3.49
CA ARG A 83 -26.03 17.37 -3.36
C ARG A 83 -26.66 16.91 -4.68
N ARG A 84 -26.86 17.86 -5.61
CA ARG A 84 -27.44 17.60 -6.94
C ARG A 84 -26.59 16.65 -7.80
N ARG A 85 -25.27 16.60 -7.57
CA ARG A 85 -24.34 15.69 -8.25
C ARG A 85 -23.98 14.48 -7.39
N PHE A 86 -23.95 14.67 -6.07
CA PHE A 86 -23.57 13.63 -5.12
C PHE A 86 -24.57 12.46 -5.10
N LEU A 87 -25.86 12.72 -4.88
CA LEU A 87 -26.86 11.64 -4.76
C LEU A 87 -26.96 10.76 -6.02
N PRO A 88 -27.05 11.32 -7.25
CA PRO A 88 -27.04 10.50 -8.46
C PRO A 88 -25.72 9.75 -8.67
N THR A 89 -24.60 10.30 -8.17
CA THR A 89 -23.30 9.62 -8.24
C THR A 89 -23.22 8.47 -7.26
N LEU A 90 -23.75 8.64 -6.05
CA LEU A 90 -23.82 7.59 -5.06
C LEU A 90 -24.67 6.42 -5.57
N THR A 91 -25.88 6.70 -6.08
CA THR A 91 -26.78 5.65 -6.58
C THR A 91 -26.19 4.89 -7.76
N ARG A 92 -25.56 5.57 -8.73
CA ARG A 92 -24.89 4.89 -9.85
C ARG A 92 -23.66 4.09 -9.43
N SER A 93 -22.98 4.50 -8.35
CA SER A 93 -21.74 3.87 -7.89
C SER A 93 -21.97 2.77 -6.86
N LEU A 94 -23.19 2.57 -6.34
CA LEU A 94 -23.50 1.55 -5.33
C LEU A 94 -22.93 0.15 -5.65
N PRO A 95 -23.03 -0.40 -6.88
CA PRO A 95 -22.43 -1.69 -7.18
C PRO A 95 -20.89 -1.66 -7.09
N GLY A 96 -20.27 -0.56 -7.53
CA GLY A 96 -18.82 -0.37 -7.43
C GLY A 96 -18.36 -0.21 -5.98
N LEU A 97 -19.14 0.51 -5.17
CA LEU A 97 -18.90 0.67 -3.74
C LEU A 97 -19.04 -0.66 -3.00
N ALA A 98 -20.05 -1.46 -3.31
CA ALA A 98 -20.23 -2.80 -2.73
C ALA A 98 -19.05 -3.71 -3.07
N VAL A 99 -18.59 -3.70 -4.32
CA VAL A 99 -17.38 -4.44 -4.74
C VAL A 99 -16.14 -3.93 -4.01
N ALA A 100 -15.96 -2.61 -3.91
CA ALA A 100 -14.82 -2.01 -3.22
C ALA A 100 -14.77 -2.40 -1.74
N VAL A 101 -15.90 -2.29 -1.02
CA VAL A 101 -16.00 -2.67 0.40
C VAL A 101 -15.82 -4.18 0.58
N ALA A 102 -16.44 -5.00 -0.27
CA ALA A 102 -16.31 -6.46 -0.21
C ALA A 102 -14.86 -6.90 -0.47
N LEU A 103 -14.21 -6.32 -1.49
CA LEU A 103 -12.81 -6.61 -1.82
C LEU A 103 -11.87 -6.11 -0.73
N PHE A 104 -12.05 -4.88 -0.21
CA PHE A 104 -11.27 -4.37 0.91
C PHE A 104 -11.35 -5.32 2.10
N SER A 105 -12.57 -5.70 2.47
CA SER A 105 -12.81 -6.56 3.64
C SER A 105 -12.24 -7.96 3.43
N ALA A 106 -12.42 -8.55 2.25
CA ALA A 106 -11.87 -9.87 1.93
C ALA A 106 -10.34 -9.88 1.99
N LEU A 107 -9.68 -8.88 1.40
CA LEU A 107 -8.23 -8.75 1.45
C LEU A 107 -7.73 -8.44 2.86
N PHE A 108 -8.41 -7.55 3.59
CA PHE A 108 -8.05 -7.19 4.96
C PHE A 108 -8.13 -8.40 5.89
N PHE A 109 -9.26 -9.09 5.94
CA PHE A 109 -9.42 -10.26 6.83
C PHE A 109 -8.61 -11.46 6.35
N GLY A 110 -8.45 -11.64 5.04
CA GLY A 110 -7.59 -12.69 4.48
C GLY A 110 -6.12 -12.50 4.89
N TYR A 111 -5.60 -11.27 4.75
CA TYR A 111 -4.24 -10.96 5.14
C TYR A 111 -4.05 -10.92 6.67
N ALA A 112 -5.02 -10.41 7.43
CA ALA A 112 -4.98 -10.47 8.89
C ALA A 112 -4.97 -11.92 9.40
N ALA A 113 -5.72 -12.82 8.76
CA ALA A 113 -5.68 -14.25 9.07
C ALA A 113 -4.33 -14.87 8.71
N PHE A 114 -3.71 -14.47 7.60
CA PHE A 114 -2.36 -14.88 7.23
C PHE A 114 -1.32 -14.43 8.28
N ARG A 115 -1.33 -13.14 8.67
CA ARG A 115 -0.43 -12.60 9.71
C ARG A 115 -0.66 -13.19 11.10
N ALA A 116 -1.87 -13.66 11.40
CA ALA A 116 -2.17 -14.28 12.69
C ALA A 116 -1.38 -15.58 12.94
N TYR A 117 -0.81 -16.23 11.91
CA TYR A 117 0.08 -17.39 12.09
C TYR A 117 1.47 -17.00 12.60
N THR A 118 1.94 -15.80 12.30
CA THR A 118 3.28 -15.32 12.70
C THR A 118 3.25 -13.85 13.13
N PRO A 119 2.43 -13.48 14.14
CA PRO A 119 2.15 -12.08 14.47
C PRO A 119 3.34 -11.34 15.14
N ASP A 120 4.37 -12.08 15.53
CA ASP A 120 5.54 -11.54 16.22
C ASP A 120 6.26 -10.49 15.37
N ILE A 121 6.72 -9.44 16.05
CA ILE A 121 7.47 -8.30 15.50
C ILE A 121 8.91 -8.46 15.98
N ALA A 122 9.66 -9.38 15.37
CA ALA A 122 10.88 -9.92 15.96
C ALA A 122 12.07 -10.03 14.99
N HIS A 123 11.88 -9.80 13.70
CA HIS A 123 12.93 -9.97 12.69
C HIS A 123 13.08 -8.74 11.80
N THR A 124 14.23 -8.69 11.12
CA THR A 124 14.60 -7.65 10.14
C THR A 124 14.33 -6.23 10.66
N GLU A 125 13.56 -5.44 9.92
CA GLU A 125 13.27 -4.04 10.20
C GLU A 125 11.98 -3.84 11.02
N GLN A 126 11.25 -4.93 11.31
CA GLN A 126 9.99 -4.85 12.05
C GLN A 126 10.11 -4.14 13.41
N PRO A 127 11.15 -4.37 14.23
CA PRO A 127 11.30 -3.65 15.50
C PRO A 127 11.47 -2.13 15.29
N MET A 128 12.15 -1.71 14.22
CA MET A 128 12.34 -0.30 13.87
C MET A 128 11.02 0.32 13.41
N ASP A 129 10.26 -0.36 12.56
CA ASP A 129 8.94 0.09 12.11
C ASP A 129 7.95 0.22 13.28
N PHE A 130 7.97 -0.77 14.18
CA PHE A 130 7.13 -0.76 15.37
C PHE A 130 7.50 0.39 16.32
N LEU A 131 8.79 0.69 16.43
CA LEU A 131 9.28 1.82 17.20
C LEU A 131 8.75 3.16 16.64
N TYR A 132 8.78 3.37 15.33
CA TYR A 132 8.20 4.57 14.71
C TYR A 132 6.68 4.64 14.85
N LEU A 133 5.96 3.51 14.74
CA LEU A 133 4.52 3.48 15.03
C LEU A 133 4.23 3.97 16.45
N ASN A 134 5.00 3.50 17.44
CA ASN A 134 4.87 3.96 18.82
C ASN A 134 5.22 5.44 18.97
N ALA A 135 6.26 5.93 18.28
CA ALA A 135 6.59 7.35 18.27
C ALA A 135 5.42 8.22 17.76
N MET A 136 4.71 7.79 16.72
CA MET A 136 3.52 8.50 16.21
C MET A 136 2.33 8.47 17.17
N LEU A 137 2.20 7.41 17.97
CA LEU A 137 1.11 7.27 18.94
C LEU A 137 1.37 8.07 20.22
N ALA A 138 2.62 8.09 20.69
CA ALA A 138 2.99 8.55 22.03
C ALA A 138 3.64 9.94 22.08
N SER A 139 4.21 10.46 20.98
CA SER A 139 4.91 11.74 21.02
C SER A 139 3.96 12.88 21.44
N PRO A 140 4.35 13.73 22.43
CA PRO A 140 3.54 14.84 22.90
C PRO A 140 3.46 15.99 21.89
N ASP A 141 4.56 16.25 21.19
CA ASP A 141 4.70 17.35 20.23
C ASP A 141 5.08 16.83 18.84
N TYR A 142 4.86 17.65 17.81
CA TYR A 142 5.17 17.33 16.41
C TYR A 142 6.13 18.37 15.82
N PRO A 143 7.16 17.98 15.03
CA PRO A 143 7.50 16.61 14.59
C PRO A 143 7.77 15.63 15.75
N PRO A 144 7.42 14.34 15.57
CA PRO A 144 7.52 13.34 16.64
C PRO A 144 8.96 13.15 17.09
N HIS A 145 9.17 12.75 18.34
CA HIS A 145 10.50 12.52 18.86
C HIS A 145 11.18 11.35 18.14
N ASP A 146 12.48 11.48 17.90
CA ASP A 146 13.29 10.40 17.39
C ASP A 146 13.42 9.32 18.47
N PRO A 147 12.97 8.09 18.19
CA PRO A 147 12.98 7.04 19.19
C PRO A 147 14.36 6.39 19.39
N TRP A 148 15.32 6.65 18.50
CA TRP A 148 16.71 6.21 18.61
C TRP A 148 17.62 7.30 19.20
N PHE A 149 17.31 8.58 18.94
CA PHE A 149 18.11 9.70 19.39
C PHE A 149 17.32 10.64 20.32
N ALA A 150 17.33 10.28 21.61
CA ALA A 150 16.55 10.97 22.64
C ALA A 150 16.80 12.48 22.67
N GLY A 151 15.72 13.27 22.65
CA GLY A 151 15.75 14.73 22.67
C GLY A 151 15.68 15.38 21.29
N GLU A 152 15.92 14.61 20.22
CA GLU A 152 15.85 15.12 18.85
C GLU A 152 14.49 14.80 18.18
N ALA A 153 14.24 15.48 17.06
CA ALA A 153 13.11 15.20 16.19
C ALA A 153 13.43 14.05 15.23
N ALA A 154 12.45 13.20 14.94
CA ALA A 154 12.58 12.08 14.02
C ALA A 154 12.97 12.56 12.61
N SER A 155 14.10 12.08 12.10
CA SER A 155 14.59 12.39 10.74
C SER A 155 14.47 11.17 9.82
N TYR A 156 13.25 10.71 9.60
CA TYR A 156 12.94 9.53 8.76
C TYR A 156 11.59 9.68 8.02
N TYR A 157 11.28 8.75 7.11
CA TYR A 157 10.00 8.74 6.38
C TYR A 157 8.86 8.23 7.27
N TYR A 158 8.32 9.09 8.14
CA TYR A 158 7.32 8.67 9.12
C TYR A 158 5.85 8.89 8.72
N GLY A 159 5.59 9.39 7.51
CA GLY A 159 4.22 9.65 7.05
C GLY A 159 3.35 8.41 6.96
N GLY A 160 3.92 7.25 6.65
CA GLY A 160 3.19 5.97 6.65
C GLY A 160 2.88 5.46 8.06
N TYR A 161 3.85 5.54 8.99
CA TYR A 161 3.58 5.20 10.40
C TYR A 161 2.52 6.10 11.00
N LEU A 162 2.41 7.36 10.55
CA LEU A 162 1.33 8.25 10.97
C LEU A 162 -0.04 7.77 10.49
N GLN A 163 -0.13 7.25 9.26
CA GLN A 163 -1.36 6.64 8.76
C GLN A 163 -1.75 5.40 9.58
N ALA A 164 -0.77 4.54 9.89
CA ALA A 164 -0.98 3.39 10.79
C ALA A 164 -1.44 3.86 12.18
N ALA A 165 -0.80 4.89 12.75
CA ALA A 165 -1.16 5.45 14.05
C ALA A 165 -2.58 6.04 14.10
N VAL A 166 -3.05 6.68 13.02
CA VAL A 166 -4.44 7.14 12.93
C VAL A 166 -5.41 5.97 13.05
N LEU A 167 -5.17 4.87 12.34
CA LEU A 167 -6.04 3.69 12.41
C LEU A 167 -5.96 3.02 13.79
N THR A 168 -4.75 2.77 14.28
CA THR A 168 -4.50 2.13 15.59
C THR A 168 -5.07 2.95 16.74
N GLY A 169 -4.74 4.24 16.79
CA GLY A 169 -5.15 5.14 17.87
C GLY A 169 -6.65 5.43 17.85
N ALA A 170 -7.27 5.65 16.68
CA ALA A 170 -8.71 5.89 16.62
C ALA A 170 -9.55 4.64 16.94
N SER A 171 -9.01 3.44 16.69
CA SER A 171 -9.67 2.18 17.02
C SER A 171 -9.38 1.66 18.44
N ASP A 172 -8.52 2.35 19.19
CA ASP A 172 -8.09 1.98 20.54
C ASP A 172 -7.48 0.58 20.63
N VAL A 173 -6.72 0.19 19.61
CA VAL A 173 -6.10 -1.13 19.54
C VAL A 173 -4.67 -1.07 20.06
N TRP A 174 -4.23 -2.10 20.78
CA TRP A 174 -2.87 -2.20 21.27
C TRP A 174 -1.86 -2.09 20.11
N PRO A 175 -0.75 -1.31 20.22
CA PRO A 175 0.11 -1.00 19.07
C PRO A 175 0.63 -2.24 18.33
N ALA A 176 0.96 -3.33 19.04
CA ALA A 176 1.46 -4.55 18.40
C ALA A 176 0.38 -5.24 17.52
N THR A 177 -0.87 -5.24 17.96
CA THR A 177 -2.00 -5.66 17.12
C THR A 177 -2.22 -4.65 16.00
N GLY A 178 -2.16 -3.36 16.31
CA GLY A 178 -2.32 -2.25 15.36
C GLY A 178 -1.31 -2.30 14.22
N TYR A 179 -0.07 -2.71 14.49
CA TYR A 179 0.99 -2.93 13.50
C TYR A 179 0.57 -3.99 12.46
N ASN A 180 0.18 -5.17 12.93
CA ASN A 180 -0.24 -6.28 12.07
C ASN A 180 -1.53 -5.95 11.28
N LEU A 181 -2.49 -5.26 11.90
CA LEU A 181 -3.71 -4.81 11.23
C LEU A 181 -3.44 -3.67 10.23
N SER A 182 -2.42 -2.85 10.47
CA SER A 182 -2.00 -1.81 9.52
C SER A 182 -1.42 -2.43 8.25
N LEU A 183 -0.62 -3.50 8.34
CA LEU A 183 -0.20 -4.28 7.17
C LEU A 183 -1.42 -4.79 6.39
N ALA A 184 -2.43 -5.33 7.09
CA ALA A 184 -3.67 -5.78 6.47
C ALA A 184 -4.45 -4.65 5.77
N ALA A 185 -4.48 -3.45 6.35
CA ALA A 185 -5.10 -2.28 5.73
C ALA A 185 -4.33 -1.78 4.51
N VAL A 186 -3.00 -1.77 4.55
CA VAL A 186 -2.15 -1.43 3.41
C VAL A 186 -2.36 -2.43 2.27
N PHE A 187 -2.34 -3.74 2.57
CA PHE A 187 -2.61 -4.81 1.60
C PHE A 187 -3.99 -4.66 0.95
N ALA A 188 -5.03 -4.45 1.77
CA ALA A 188 -6.39 -4.26 1.31
C ALA A 188 -6.56 -2.99 0.46
N ALA A 189 -5.99 -1.86 0.91
CA ALA A 189 -6.05 -0.59 0.19
C ALA A 189 -5.31 -0.66 -1.15
N ALA A 190 -4.15 -1.31 -1.20
CA ALA A 190 -3.40 -1.55 -2.44
C ALA A 190 -4.23 -2.37 -3.43
N GLY A 191 -4.81 -3.49 -2.99
CA GLY A 191 -5.66 -4.32 -3.84
C GLY A 191 -6.92 -3.61 -4.33
N THR A 192 -7.63 -2.87 -3.48
CA THR A 192 -8.82 -2.14 -3.92
C THR A 192 -8.51 -0.98 -4.87
N ALA A 193 -7.40 -0.28 -4.64
CA ALA A 193 -6.94 0.78 -5.52
C ALA A 193 -6.52 0.22 -6.88
N ALA A 194 -5.76 -0.88 -6.90
CA ALA A 194 -5.36 -1.58 -8.12
C ALA A 194 -6.57 -2.07 -8.92
N PHE A 195 -7.57 -2.66 -8.25
CA PHE A 195 -8.81 -3.08 -8.89
C PHE A 195 -9.54 -1.89 -9.53
N SER A 196 -9.71 -0.79 -8.80
CA SER A 196 -10.42 0.41 -9.28
C SER A 196 -9.72 1.02 -10.50
N LEU A 197 -8.39 1.15 -10.45
CA LEU A 197 -7.57 1.68 -11.54
C LEU A 197 -7.59 0.75 -12.76
N GLY A 198 -7.34 -0.55 -12.57
CA GLY A 198 -7.36 -1.55 -13.65
C GLY A 198 -8.71 -1.64 -14.34
N ALA A 199 -9.80 -1.64 -13.56
CA ALA A 199 -11.16 -1.61 -14.09
C ALA A 199 -11.46 -0.32 -14.88
N ALA A 200 -10.97 0.84 -14.40
CA ALA A 200 -11.13 2.11 -15.11
C ALA A 200 -10.40 2.12 -16.45
N LEU A 201 -9.13 1.69 -16.49
CA LEU A 201 -8.33 1.61 -17.70
C LEU A 201 -8.95 0.64 -18.71
N ALA A 202 -9.32 -0.56 -18.29
CA ALA A 202 -9.98 -1.54 -19.15
C ALA A 202 -11.32 -1.02 -19.71
N ARG A 203 -12.09 -0.29 -18.90
CA ARG A 203 -13.35 0.34 -19.34
C ARG A 203 -13.11 1.38 -20.44
N TRP A 204 -12.00 2.11 -20.36
CA TRP A 204 -11.67 3.13 -21.35
C TRP A 204 -11.10 2.54 -22.64
N LEU A 205 -10.32 1.46 -22.54
CA LEU A 205 -9.75 0.76 -23.70
C LEU A 205 -10.79 -0.05 -24.48
N PHE A 206 -11.56 -0.90 -23.78
CA PHE A 206 -12.47 -1.86 -24.43
C PHE A 206 -13.93 -1.37 -24.52
N GLY A 207 -14.19 -0.16 -24.00
CA GLY A 207 -15.49 0.49 -24.08
C GLY A 207 -16.61 -0.21 -23.29
N ARG A 208 -17.86 0.09 -23.64
CA ARG A 208 -19.00 -0.27 -22.78
C ARG A 208 -19.41 -1.76 -22.81
N ARG A 209 -19.14 -2.44 -23.92
CA ARG A 209 -19.59 -3.81 -24.21
C ARG A 209 -18.74 -4.89 -23.53
N ALA A 210 -17.61 -4.51 -22.96
CA ALA A 210 -16.60 -5.41 -22.41
C ALA A 210 -16.69 -5.57 -20.87
N ARG A 211 -17.90 -5.67 -20.28
CA ARG A 211 -18.07 -5.70 -18.81
C ARG A 211 -17.29 -6.81 -18.13
N ARG A 212 -17.21 -7.99 -18.75
CA ARG A 212 -16.38 -9.12 -18.27
C ARG A 212 -14.89 -8.78 -18.21
N TRP A 213 -14.38 -8.10 -19.24
CA TRP A 213 -12.97 -7.72 -19.35
C TRP A 213 -12.59 -6.64 -18.33
N VAL A 214 -13.53 -5.78 -17.94
CA VAL A 214 -13.33 -4.79 -16.87
C VAL A 214 -13.08 -5.48 -15.52
N ALA A 215 -13.91 -6.47 -15.18
CA ALA A 215 -13.73 -7.23 -13.94
C ALA A 215 -12.44 -8.07 -13.96
N LEU A 216 -12.18 -8.76 -15.08
CA LEU A 216 -10.96 -9.55 -15.24
C LEU A 216 -9.69 -8.70 -15.18
N ALA A 217 -9.68 -7.50 -15.77
CA ALA A 217 -8.56 -6.60 -15.69
C ALA A 217 -8.36 -6.05 -14.27
N GLY A 218 -9.44 -5.74 -13.55
CA GLY A 218 -9.37 -5.35 -12.14
C GLY A 218 -8.79 -6.47 -11.27
N VAL A 219 -9.31 -7.70 -11.39
CA VAL A 219 -8.78 -8.87 -10.66
C VAL A 219 -7.33 -9.15 -11.06
N GLY A 220 -7.02 -9.11 -12.35
CA GLY A 220 -5.67 -9.29 -12.87
C GLY A 220 -4.69 -8.26 -12.31
N ALA A 221 -5.10 -6.99 -12.18
CA ALA A 221 -4.27 -5.96 -11.56
C ALA A 221 -3.97 -6.25 -10.07
N VAL A 222 -4.96 -6.75 -9.31
CA VAL A 222 -4.75 -7.18 -7.91
C VAL A 222 -3.79 -8.35 -7.84
N LEU A 223 -4.02 -9.38 -8.66
CA LEU A 223 -3.18 -10.58 -8.68
C LEU A 223 -1.74 -10.23 -9.07
N LEU A 224 -1.54 -9.44 -10.12
CA LEU A 224 -0.22 -9.04 -10.57
C LEU A 224 0.50 -8.17 -9.54
N LEU A 225 -0.19 -7.22 -8.91
CA LEU A 225 0.44 -6.35 -7.91
C LEU A 225 0.82 -7.09 -6.64
N LEU A 226 -0.12 -7.84 -6.05
CA LEU A 226 0.04 -8.43 -4.71
C LEU A 226 0.69 -9.81 -4.73
N PHE A 227 0.65 -10.51 -5.87
CA PHE A 227 1.14 -11.88 -6.00
C PHE A 227 2.03 -12.11 -7.23
N GLY A 228 1.95 -11.27 -8.25
CA GLY A 228 2.73 -11.35 -9.48
C GLY A 228 4.15 -10.85 -9.33
N GLY A 229 4.87 -11.38 -8.33
CA GLY A 229 6.31 -11.17 -8.12
C GLY A 229 7.15 -11.62 -9.33
N PRO A 230 8.50 -11.65 -9.23
CA PRO A 230 9.40 -11.83 -10.38
C PRO A 230 9.38 -13.23 -11.03
N LEU A 231 8.31 -14.00 -10.83
CA LEU A 231 8.18 -15.43 -11.13
C LEU A 231 9.25 -16.29 -10.44
N ALA A 232 10.05 -15.70 -9.56
CA ALA A 232 11.14 -16.38 -8.84
C ALA A 232 10.66 -17.65 -8.16
N SER A 233 9.45 -17.68 -7.57
CA SER A 233 8.89 -18.90 -6.96
C SER A 233 8.67 -20.04 -7.97
N VAL A 234 8.37 -19.74 -9.23
CA VAL A 234 8.25 -20.75 -10.30
C VAL A 234 9.62 -21.33 -10.64
N PHE A 235 10.64 -20.46 -10.73
CA PHE A 235 12.03 -20.87 -10.93
C PHE A 235 12.58 -21.63 -9.72
N GLU A 236 12.21 -21.24 -8.51
CA GLU A 236 12.63 -21.90 -7.29
C GLU A 236 12.03 -23.31 -7.19
N LEU A 237 10.75 -23.46 -7.53
CA LEU A 237 10.11 -24.77 -7.63
C LEU A 237 10.70 -25.61 -8.77
N ALA A 238 10.97 -25.01 -9.93
CA ALA A 238 11.62 -25.73 -11.03
C ALA A 238 13.02 -26.21 -10.63
N SER A 239 13.80 -25.37 -9.95
CA SER A 239 15.12 -25.70 -9.43
C SER A 239 15.06 -26.82 -8.39
N SER A 240 14.06 -26.81 -7.50
CA SER A 240 13.87 -27.91 -6.53
C SER A 240 13.56 -29.27 -7.17
N HIS A 241 13.03 -29.27 -8.41
CA HIS A 241 12.72 -30.47 -9.20
C HIS A 241 13.73 -30.72 -10.34
N GLU A 242 14.94 -30.22 -10.18
CA GLU A 242 16.04 -30.43 -11.12
C GLU A 242 15.89 -29.81 -12.50
N ALA A 243 15.00 -28.82 -12.63
CA ALA A 243 14.73 -28.08 -13.86
C ALA A 243 15.34 -26.66 -13.80
N ASP A 244 16.66 -26.59 -13.63
CA ASP A 244 17.46 -25.36 -13.45
C ASP A 244 18.37 -25.04 -14.64
N ASN A 245 17.80 -24.93 -15.84
CA ASN A 245 18.57 -24.56 -17.04
C ASN A 245 19.19 -23.16 -16.90
N GLN A 246 20.53 -23.11 -16.83
CA GLN A 246 21.29 -21.87 -16.62
C GLN A 246 20.90 -20.74 -17.58
N GLY A 247 20.81 -21.00 -18.89
CA GLY A 247 20.49 -19.96 -19.87
C GLY A 247 19.08 -19.38 -19.71
N VAL A 248 18.10 -20.19 -19.28
CA VAL A 248 16.76 -19.68 -18.95
C VAL A 248 16.80 -18.84 -17.68
N TYR A 249 17.50 -19.28 -16.64
CA TYR A 249 17.52 -18.57 -15.35
C TYR A 249 18.25 -17.23 -15.47
N GLU A 250 19.36 -17.18 -16.21
CA GLU A 250 20.06 -15.93 -16.57
C GLU A 250 19.17 -14.98 -17.38
N ALA A 251 18.39 -15.50 -18.35
CA ALA A 251 17.48 -14.68 -19.14
C ALA A 251 16.39 -13.98 -18.32
N PHE A 252 15.99 -14.56 -17.18
CA PHE A 252 15.01 -14.00 -16.25
C PHE A 252 15.67 -13.27 -15.05
N GLY A 253 17.00 -13.26 -14.96
CA GLY A 253 17.75 -12.64 -13.86
C GLY A 253 17.51 -13.31 -12.52
N VAL A 254 17.46 -14.65 -12.51
CA VAL A 254 17.27 -15.52 -11.34
C VAL A 254 18.36 -16.60 -11.28
N GLU A 255 19.54 -16.34 -11.85
CA GLU A 255 20.70 -17.24 -11.87
C GLU A 255 21.13 -17.70 -10.48
N GLY A 256 20.89 -16.89 -9.44
CA GLY A 256 21.11 -17.27 -8.04
C GLY A 256 20.21 -18.40 -7.52
N LEU A 257 19.22 -18.86 -8.29
CA LEU A 257 18.39 -20.03 -7.97
C LEU A 257 18.91 -21.34 -8.58
N VAL A 258 19.91 -21.29 -9.48
CA VAL A 258 20.50 -22.49 -10.09
C VAL A 258 21.22 -23.29 -9.00
N ARG A 259 21.06 -24.61 -8.95
CA ARG A 259 21.67 -25.43 -7.89
C ARG A 259 23.19 -25.45 -8.03
N CYS A 260 23.87 -25.48 -6.90
CA CYS A 260 25.31 -25.65 -6.86
C CYS A 260 25.67 -27.10 -7.16
N GLY A 261 26.74 -27.36 -7.93
CA GLY A 261 27.29 -28.71 -8.06
C GLY A 261 27.93 -29.23 -6.77
N PRO A 262 28.27 -30.54 -6.66
CA PRO A 262 28.92 -31.12 -5.49
C PRO A 262 30.29 -30.46 -5.20
N ASP A 263 30.96 -30.03 -6.26
CA ASP A 263 32.28 -29.38 -6.25
C ASP A 263 32.20 -27.85 -6.37
N ALA A 264 31.05 -27.26 -6.03
CA ALA A 264 30.85 -25.82 -6.20
C ALA A 264 31.70 -24.99 -5.23
N ASP A 265 32.49 -24.08 -5.79
CA ASP A 265 33.30 -23.11 -5.06
C ASP A 265 32.44 -22.13 -4.24
N ALA A 266 33.10 -21.34 -3.38
CA ALA A 266 32.48 -20.31 -2.54
C ALA A 266 31.75 -19.20 -3.32
N THR A 267 31.86 -19.20 -4.65
CA THR A 267 31.19 -18.28 -5.58
C THR A 267 29.80 -18.76 -6.01
N CYS A 268 29.41 -20.00 -5.67
CA CYS A 268 28.08 -20.49 -5.97
C CYS A 268 27.05 -19.94 -4.98
N THR A 269 26.12 -19.14 -5.50
CA THR A 269 25.06 -18.46 -4.74
C THR A 269 23.75 -19.26 -4.70
N GLY A 270 23.75 -20.44 -5.34
CA GLY A 270 22.62 -21.34 -5.47
C GLY A 270 22.30 -22.18 -4.24
N ARG A 271 21.22 -22.96 -4.30
CA ARG A 271 20.90 -23.98 -3.28
C ARG A 271 22.00 -25.06 -3.28
N ARG A 272 22.60 -25.34 -2.12
CA ARG A 272 23.46 -26.53 -1.94
C ARG A 272 22.60 -27.80 -1.93
N LEU A 273 23.13 -28.84 -2.56
CA LEU A 273 22.47 -30.08 -3.00
C LEU A 273 21.95 -30.99 -1.88
N ASP A 274 20.93 -30.55 -1.17
CA ASP A 274 20.02 -31.50 -0.54
C ASP A 274 18.74 -31.55 -1.40
N PRO A 275 18.41 -32.71 -2.01
CA PRO A 275 17.12 -32.90 -2.65
C PRO A 275 16.01 -32.51 -1.66
N ALA A 276 15.02 -31.76 -2.13
CA ALA A 276 13.88 -31.46 -1.28
C ALA A 276 13.16 -32.77 -0.95
N ASP A 277 13.05 -33.11 0.34
CA ASP A 277 12.21 -34.23 0.80
C ASP A 277 10.71 -33.94 0.55
N THR A 278 10.38 -32.68 0.25
CA THR A 278 9.03 -32.21 -0.02
C THR A 278 8.89 -31.68 -1.46
N TRP A 279 7.65 -31.61 -1.94
CA TRP A 279 7.38 -31.12 -3.30
C TRP A 279 7.56 -29.60 -3.46
N TYR A 280 7.76 -28.87 -2.35
CA TYR A 280 7.89 -27.41 -2.27
C TYR A 280 9.22 -27.03 -1.58
N PRO A 281 9.73 -25.80 -1.76
CA PRO A 281 10.92 -25.36 -1.03
C PRO A 281 10.63 -25.20 0.48
N ASP A 282 11.32 -25.97 1.31
CA ASP A 282 11.18 -26.03 2.77
C ASP A 282 12.40 -25.49 3.54
N ASP A 283 13.34 -24.86 2.82
CA ASP A 283 14.49 -24.18 3.41
C ASP A 283 14.05 -23.08 4.40
N PHE A 284 14.99 -22.65 5.26
CA PHE A 284 14.78 -21.44 6.06
C PHE A 284 14.59 -20.22 5.13
N TRP A 285 13.41 -19.59 5.22
CA TRP A 285 13.00 -18.41 4.43
C TRP A 285 13.16 -18.58 2.91
N PRO A 286 12.47 -19.56 2.30
CA PRO A 286 12.63 -19.84 0.87
C PRO A 286 12.14 -18.65 0.04
N TRP A 287 11.06 -18.01 0.49
CA TRP A 287 10.51 -16.78 -0.09
C TRP A 287 11.48 -15.58 -0.08
N TRP A 288 12.55 -15.61 0.71
CA TRP A 288 13.56 -14.54 0.69
C TRP A 288 14.22 -14.42 -0.67
N ARG A 289 14.34 -15.54 -1.40
CA ARG A 289 14.92 -15.58 -2.75
C ARG A 289 14.11 -14.80 -3.78
N MET A 290 12.86 -14.45 -3.48
CA MET A 290 12.01 -13.66 -4.37
C MET A 290 12.49 -12.21 -4.54
N SER A 291 13.32 -11.68 -3.64
CA SER A 291 13.77 -10.27 -3.69
C SER A 291 14.94 -10.00 -4.64
N ARG A 292 15.28 -10.93 -5.56
CA ARG A 292 16.57 -10.96 -6.27
C ARG A 292 17.70 -10.75 -5.26
N MET A 293 18.02 -11.83 -4.52
CA MET A 293 18.97 -11.80 -3.41
C MET A 293 20.19 -10.93 -3.71
N ALA A 294 20.57 -10.11 -2.74
CA ALA A 294 21.90 -9.53 -2.71
C ALA A 294 22.92 -10.67 -2.62
N TYR A 295 23.64 -10.89 -3.71
CA TYR A 295 24.71 -11.86 -3.79
C TYR A 295 26.01 -11.18 -4.18
N TRP A 296 27.12 -11.77 -3.77
CA TRP A 296 28.44 -11.28 -4.15
C TRP A 296 28.70 -11.64 -5.62
N ASP A 297 28.64 -10.63 -6.49
CA ASP A 297 29.07 -10.81 -7.87
C ASP A 297 30.60 -10.78 -7.93
N SER A 298 31.16 -11.96 -8.20
CA SER A 298 32.60 -12.17 -8.27
C SER A 298 33.25 -11.46 -9.48
N ALA A 299 32.46 -11.15 -10.52
CA ALA A 299 32.94 -10.47 -11.72
C ALA A 299 33.00 -8.95 -11.52
N SER A 300 32.02 -8.35 -10.84
CA SER A 300 32.03 -6.91 -10.53
C SER A 300 32.70 -6.56 -9.18
N GLY A 301 32.88 -7.54 -8.29
CA GLY A 301 33.37 -7.32 -6.93
C GLY A 301 32.40 -6.51 -6.07
N GLN A 302 31.09 -6.56 -6.38
CA GLN A 302 30.04 -5.83 -5.68
C GLN A 302 28.93 -6.77 -5.24
N VAL A 303 28.23 -6.38 -4.17
CA VAL A 303 26.99 -7.03 -3.74
C VAL A 303 25.86 -6.51 -4.61
N THR A 304 25.11 -7.40 -5.25
CA THR A 304 23.92 -7.02 -6.02
C THR A 304 22.86 -6.42 -5.08
N THR A 305 22.09 -5.45 -5.56
CA THR A 305 21.09 -4.77 -4.72
C THR A 305 19.83 -5.60 -4.58
N ILE A 306 19.32 -5.73 -3.34
CA ILE A 306 18.00 -6.31 -3.08
C ILE A 306 16.95 -5.48 -3.82
N THR A 307 16.06 -6.15 -4.57
CA THR A 307 14.91 -5.52 -5.22
C THR A 307 13.63 -6.20 -4.74
N GLU A 308 12.96 -5.56 -3.79
CA GLU A 308 11.73 -6.09 -3.25
C GLU A 308 10.55 -5.89 -4.20
N VAL A 309 9.71 -6.92 -4.30
CA VAL A 309 8.39 -6.81 -4.91
C VAL A 309 7.33 -6.76 -3.80
N PRO A 310 6.14 -6.19 -4.03
CA PRO A 310 5.11 -6.08 -2.98
C PRO A 310 4.83 -7.40 -2.25
N ALA A 311 4.76 -8.52 -2.99
CA ALA A 311 4.55 -9.84 -2.40
C ALA A 311 5.61 -10.21 -1.36
N PHE A 312 6.89 -9.89 -1.62
CA PHE A 312 7.99 -10.14 -0.69
C PHE A 312 7.78 -9.39 0.63
N SER A 313 7.54 -8.08 0.57
CA SER A 313 7.43 -7.26 1.79
C SER A 313 6.18 -7.60 2.60
N PHE A 314 5.09 -8.00 1.93
CA PHE A 314 3.90 -8.52 2.61
C PHE A 314 4.10 -9.92 3.23
N ILE A 315 4.96 -10.77 2.67
CA ILE A 315 5.33 -12.03 3.32
C ILE A 315 6.25 -11.76 4.52
N LEU A 316 7.24 -10.87 4.35
CA LEU A 316 8.16 -10.44 5.39
C LEU A 316 7.43 -9.80 6.57
N GLY A 317 6.41 -9.00 6.29
CA GLY A 317 5.53 -8.38 7.28
C GLY A 317 6.15 -7.18 7.97
N ASP A 318 7.01 -6.43 7.28
CA ASP A 318 7.47 -5.13 7.75
C ASP A 318 6.55 -4.01 7.29
N LEU A 319 6.37 -3.02 8.14
CA LEU A 319 5.50 -1.87 7.88
C LEU A 319 6.36 -0.75 7.29
N HIS A 320 7.23 -1.11 6.35
CA HIS A 320 8.28 -0.24 5.85
C HIS A 320 7.70 0.88 4.94
N PRO A 321 8.34 2.06 4.84
CA PRO A 321 7.83 3.20 4.08
C PRO A 321 7.38 2.91 2.64
N HIS A 322 8.16 2.16 1.85
CA HIS A 322 7.76 1.84 0.48
C HIS A 322 6.54 0.90 0.39
N VAL A 323 6.34 0.02 1.38
CA VAL A 323 5.16 -0.87 1.45
C VAL A 323 3.91 -0.04 1.72
N MET A 324 3.98 0.85 2.71
CA MET A 324 2.90 1.76 3.05
C MET A 324 2.60 2.78 1.95
N ALA A 325 3.57 3.07 1.07
CA ALA A 325 3.39 3.98 -0.05
C ALA A 325 2.56 3.38 -1.20
N ILE A 326 2.50 2.04 -1.36
CA ILE A 326 1.84 1.37 -2.50
C ILE A 326 0.42 1.89 -2.76
N PRO A 327 -0.49 1.97 -1.77
CA PRO A 327 -1.84 2.49 -2.00
C PRO A 327 -1.82 3.96 -2.44
N GLY A 328 -0.90 4.76 -1.89
CA GLY A 328 -0.70 6.18 -2.22
C GLY A 328 -0.21 6.39 -3.64
N VAL A 329 0.74 5.57 -4.10
CA VAL A 329 1.21 5.54 -5.50
C VAL A 329 0.04 5.24 -6.44
N LEU A 330 -0.78 4.23 -6.14
CA LEU A 330 -1.96 3.91 -6.95
C LEU A 330 -3.00 5.03 -6.97
N LEU A 331 -3.18 5.74 -5.85
CA LEU A 331 -4.01 6.94 -5.78
C LEU A 331 -3.46 8.06 -6.66
N ALA A 332 -2.16 8.32 -6.63
CA ALA A 332 -1.49 9.31 -7.47
C ALA A 332 -1.62 8.97 -8.96
N LEU A 333 -1.38 7.70 -9.34
CA LEU A 333 -1.59 7.20 -10.70
C LEU A 333 -3.04 7.32 -11.15
N ALA A 334 -4.00 7.00 -10.27
CA ALA A 334 -5.42 7.16 -10.57
C ALA A 334 -5.81 8.63 -10.78
N LEU A 335 -5.23 9.56 -10.02
CA LEU A 335 -5.42 10.99 -10.23
C LEU A 335 -4.88 11.43 -11.59
N CYS A 336 -3.67 11.00 -11.95
CA CYS A 336 -3.09 11.23 -13.27
C CYS A 336 -3.98 10.69 -14.38
N ALA A 337 -4.46 9.46 -14.25
CA ALA A 337 -5.37 8.82 -15.19
C ALA A 337 -6.71 9.58 -15.32
N ALA A 338 -7.27 10.06 -14.21
CA ALA A 338 -8.51 10.84 -14.18
C ALA A 338 -8.35 12.21 -14.85
N LEU A 339 -7.24 12.89 -14.60
CA LEU A 339 -6.88 14.18 -15.22
C LEU A 339 -6.68 14.02 -16.73
N TRP A 340 -5.89 13.03 -17.14
CA TRP A 340 -5.64 12.71 -18.55
C TRP A 340 -6.96 12.40 -19.28
N ARG A 341 -7.81 11.55 -18.69
CA ARG A 341 -9.12 11.20 -19.27
C ARG A 341 -10.07 12.39 -19.36
N GLY A 342 -9.84 13.43 -18.55
CA GLY A 342 -10.59 14.67 -18.51
C GLY A 342 -10.57 15.48 -19.81
N ARG A 343 -9.60 15.24 -20.70
CA ARG A 343 -9.39 15.93 -21.99
C ARG A 343 -9.35 17.47 -21.90
N GLY A 344 -9.14 18.03 -20.71
CA GLY A 344 -8.86 19.45 -20.54
C GLY A 344 -7.38 19.71 -20.77
N ALA A 345 -7.02 20.77 -21.47
CA ALA A 345 -5.63 21.19 -21.56
C ALA A 345 -5.10 21.47 -20.14
N LEU A 346 -4.03 20.77 -19.74
CA LEU A 346 -3.24 21.05 -18.54
C LEU A 346 -2.55 22.41 -18.77
N SER A 347 -3.27 23.47 -18.45
CA SER A 347 -2.83 24.84 -18.64
C SER A 347 -2.88 25.57 -17.31
N TRP A 348 -1.94 26.48 -17.09
CA TRP A 348 -1.91 27.33 -15.89
C TRP A 348 -3.29 27.98 -15.62
N ARG A 349 -3.94 28.50 -16.67
CA ARG A 349 -5.30 29.06 -16.58
C ARG A 349 -6.37 28.03 -16.19
N GLY A 350 -6.26 26.79 -16.66
CA GLY A 350 -7.16 25.70 -16.28
C GLY A 350 -7.02 25.29 -14.81
N HIS A 351 -5.79 25.29 -14.30
CA HIS A 351 -5.49 25.03 -12.89
C HIS A 351 -5.96 26.17 -11.97
N LEU A 352 -5.74 27.43 -12.35
CA LEU A 352 -6.27 28.60 -11.63
C LEU A 352 -7.80 28.64 -11.55
N ARG A 353 -8.51 28.05 -12.52
CA ARG A 353 -9.97 27.91 -12.50
C ARG A 353 -10.48 26.81 -11.55
N ARG A 354 -9.60 25.94 -11.07
CA ARG A 354 -9.92 24.83 -10.15
C ARG A 354 -8.86 24.73 -9.04
N PRO A 355 -8.69 25.77 -8.21
CA PRO A 355 -7.64 25.81 -7.20
C PRO A 355 -7.76 24.65 -6.20
N TRP A 356 -8.98 24.20 -5.89
CA TRP A 356 -9.20 23.03 -5.03
C TRP A 356 -8.55 21.75 -5.58
N LEU A 357 -8.51 21.56 -6.90
CA LEU A 357 -7.94 20.36 -7.52
C LEU A 357 -6.41 20.38 -7.42
N LEU A 358 -5.81 21.57 -7.59
CA LEU A 358 -4.38 21.76 -7.32
C LEU A 358 -4.04 21.46 -5.87
N LEU A 359 -4.83 21.97 -4.91
CA LEU A 359 -4.61 21.72 -3.49
C LEU A 359 -4.67 20.22 -3.17
N VAL A 360 -5.67 19.51 -3.70
CA VAL A 360 -5.79 18.05 -3.48
C VAL A 360 -4.62 17.29 -4.12
N VAL A 361 -4.22 17.62 -5.34
CA VAL A 361 -3.07 16.98 -5.99
C VAL A 361 -1.78 17.26 -5.21
N ALA A 362 -1.54 18.52 -4.84
CA ALA A 362 -0.38 18.89 -4.04
C ALA A 362 -0.36 18.15 -2.70
N PHE A 363 -1.52 18.01 -2.07
CA PHE A 363 -1.64 17.30 -0.80
C PHE A 363 -1.40 15.79 -0.94
N VAL A 364 -1.93 15.14 -1.98
CA VAL A 364 -1.70 13.70 -2.22
C VAL A 364 -0.24 13.43 -2.53
N TYR A 365 0.38 14.20 -3.43
CA TYR A 365 1.80 14.04 -3.76
C TYR A 365 2.74 14.44 -2.62
N GLY A 366 2.41 15.50 -1.88
CA GLY A 366 3.16 15.88 -0.68
C GLY A 366 3.06 14.82 0.41
N SER A 367 1.89 14.22 0.59
CA SER A 367 1.72 13.08 1.51
C SER A 367 2.47 11.85 1.03
N LEU A 368 2.51 11.59 -0.28
CA LEU A 368 3.30 10.49 -0.85
C LEU A 368 4.79 10.70 -0.59
N ALA A 369 5.32 11.91 -0.84
CA ALA A 369 6.72 12.24 -0.53
C ALA A 369 7.04 12.12 0.97
N PHE A 370 6.06 12.40 1.83
CA PHE A 370 6.18 12.25 3.28
C PHE A 370 6.12 10.78 3.75
N VAL A 371 5.39 9.93 3.04
CA VAL A 371 5.37 8.48 3.28
C VAL A 371 6.63 7.83 2.74
N ASN A 372 7.04 8.16 1.51
CA ASN A 372 8.25 7.67 0.88
C ASN A 372 8.70 8.67 -0.20
N ALA A 373 9.78 9.41 0.06
CA ALA A 373 10.23 10.47 -0.86
C ALA A 373 10.71 9.93 -2.21
N TRP A 374 11.20 8.69 -2.25
CA TRP A 374 11.72 8.06 -3.46
C TRP A 374 10.65 7.86 -4.54
N ASP A 375 9.38 7.72 -4.17
CA ASP A 375 8.29 7.49 -5.14
C ASP A 375 7.88 8.77 -5.91
N VAL A 376 8.36 9.95 -5.50
CA VAL A 376 7.97 11.24 -6.11
C VAL A 376 9.10 11.83 -6.97
N VAL A 377 10.34 11.40 -6.77
CA VAL A 377 11.54 12.00 -7.37
C VAL A 377 11.99 11.32 -8.68
N VAL A 378 11.34 10.22 -9.09
CA VAL A 378 11.77 9.40 -10.25
C VAL A 378 11.27 9.93 -11.60
#